data_AF-A0A848LYK3-F1
#
_entry.id   AF-A0A848LYK3-F1
#
_cell.length_a   1.000
_cell.length_b   1.000
_cell.length_c   1.000
_cell.angle_alpha   90.00
_cell.angle_beta   90.00
_cell.angle_gamma   90.00
#
_symmetry.space_group_name_H-M   'P 1'
#
loop_
_entity.id
_entity.type
_entity.pdbx_description
1 polymer ?
#
loop_
_entity_poly.entity_id
_entity_poly.type
_entity_poly.pdbx_seq_one_letter_code
_entity_poly.pdbx_strand_id
1 'polypeptide(L)' 'AELRPAPARPAASPVEALCSQMLAEVRVAVRGRSLVELAVALSAPAELAQEALTLLSARGAVVRRGHKYFAA' A
#
# COMPACT_ATOMS: atom_id res chain seq x y z
N ALA A 1 -36.71 -15.94 16.61
CA ALA A 1 -35.86 -15.83 15.41
C ALA A 1 -34.70 -14.92 15.76
N GLU A 2 -33.52 -15.50 15.98
CA GLU A 2 -32.29 -14.79 16.34
C GLU A 2 -31.71 -14.10 15.10
N LEU A 3 -31.63 -12.77 15.11
CA LEU A 3 -30.84 -12.00 14.17
C LEU A 3 -29.42 -11.88 14.74
N ARG A 4 -28.57 -12.84 14.39
CA ARG A 4 -27.13 -12.75 14.67
C ARG A 4 -26.56 -11.57 13.88
N PRO A 5 -25.94 -10.56 14.53
CA PRO A 5 -25.27 -9.49 13.80
C PRO A 5 -24.13 -10.10 12.99
N ALA A 6 -24.08 -9.79 11.69
CA ALA A 6 -22.98 -10.18 10.83
C ALA A 6 -21.65 -9.70 11.45
N PRO A 7 -20.57 -10.49 11.40
CA PRO A 7 -19.29 -10.04 11.92
C PRO A 7 -18.90 -8.76 11.18
N ALA A 8 -18.78 -7.66 11.91
CA ALA A 8 -18.25 -6.42 11.38
C ALA A 8 -16.89 -6.76 10.78
N ARG A 9 -16.77 -6.65 9.44
CA ARG A 9 -15.48 -6.82 8.77
C ARG A 9 -14.51 -5.89 9.51
N PRO A 10 -13.35 -6.38 9.95
CA PRO A 10 -12.39 -5.52 10.63
C PRO A 10 -12.16 -4.31 9.72
N ALA A 11 -12.43 -3.11 10.24
CA ALA A 11 -12.18 -1.88 9.50
C ALA A 11 -10.71 -1.94 9.07
N ALA A 12 -10.48 -1.96 7.75
CA ALA A 12 -9.13 -2.06 7.21
C ALA A 12 -8.30 -0.93 7.84
N SER A 13 -7.12 -1.26 8.35
CA SER A 13 -6.25 -0.25 8.95
C SER A 13 -5.96 0.84 7.92
N PRO A 14 -5.66 2.09 8.35
CA PRO A 14 -5.32 3.17 7.41
C PRO A 14 -4.20 2.77 6.43
N VAL A 15 -3.26 1.94 6.87
CA VAL A 15 -2.17 1.39 6.05
C VAL A 15 -2.68 0.38 5.03
N GLU A 16 -3.60 -0.51 5.40
CA GLU A 16 -4.23 -1.44 4.44
C GLU A 16 -5.03 -0.70 3.37
N ALA A 17 -5.75 0.36 3.75
CA ALA A 17 -6.47 1.20 2.79
C ALA A 17 -5.49 1.86 1.79
N LEU A 18 -4.32 2.30 2.28
CA LEU A 18 -3.27 2.91 1.46
C LEU A 18 -2.60 1.90 0.51
N CYS A 19 -2.48 0.63 0.89
CA CYS A 19 -1.81 -0.41 0.09
C CYS A 19 -2.39 -0.53 -1.33
N SER A 20 -3.71 -0.41 -1.47
CA SER A 20 -4.38 -0.51 -2.78
C SER A 20 -3.97 0.62 -3.73
N GLN A 21 -3.98 1.86 -3.24
CA GLN A 21 -3.60 3.06 -3.97
C GLN A 21 -2.10 3.07 -4.26
N MET A 22 -1.27 2.68 -3.29
CA MET A 22 0.18 2.52 -3.43
C MET A 22 0.54 1.52 -4.53
N LEU A 23 -0.12 0.37 -4.55
CA LEU A 23 0.12 -0.63 -5.58
C LEU A 23 -0.29 -0.15 -6.97
N ALA A 24 -1.37 0.63 -7.09
CA ALA A 24 -1.78 1.23 -8.35
C ALA A 24 -0.71 2.20 -8.90
N GLU A 25 -0.21 3.11 -8.07
CA GLU A 25 0.86 4.05 -8.45
C GLU A 25 2.14 3.32 -8.89
N VAL A 26 2.53 2.28 -8.15
CA VAL A 26 3.72 1.48 -8.46
C VAL A 26 3.56 0.74 -9.80
N ARG A 27 2.35 0.25 -10.12
CA ARG A 27 2.07 -0.44 -11.40
C ARG A 27 2.13 0.47 -12.61
N VAL A 28 1.69 1.72 -12.48
CA VAL A 28 1.76 2.72 -13.56
C VAL A 28 3.20 3.21 -13.76
N ALA A 29 4.02 3.18 -12.71
CA ALA A 29 5.42 3.60 -12.74
C ALA A 29 6.36 2.54 -13.33
N VAL A 30 6.42 2.43 -14.67
CA VAL A 30 7.31 1.48 -15.38
C VAL A 30 8.79 1.60 -14.98
N ARG A 31 9.27 2.82 -14.70
CA ARG A 31 10.67 3.07 -14.27
C ARG A 31 10.90 2.90 -12.76
N GLY A 32 9.86 2.56 -12.01
CA GLY A 32 9.85 2.53 -10.55
C GLY A 32 9.87 3.93 -9.94
N ARG A 33 9.21 4.06 -8.78
CA ARG A 33 9.18 5.30 -7.99
C ARG A 33 9.84 5.11 -6.64
N SER A 34 10.46 6.17 -6.15
CA SER A 34 10.98 6.25 -4.78
C SER A 34 9.84 6.40 -3.77
N LEU A 35 10.15 6.17 -2.49
CA LEU A 35 9.22 6.39 -1.38
C LEU A 35 8.64 7.82 -1.42
N VAL A 36 9.49 8.83 -1.63
CA VAL A 36 9.09 10.24 -1.63
C VAL A 36 8.14 10.53 -2.78
N GLU A 37 8.45 10.06 -3.99
CA GLU A 37 7.57 10.24 -5.16
C GLU A 37 6.19 9.59 -4.95
N LEU A 38 6.14 8.44 -4.30
CA LEU A 38 4.90 7.73 -3.98
C LEU A 38 4.09 8.42 -2.87
N ALA A 39 4.77 8.84 -1.80
CA ALA A 39 4.14 9.58 -0.70
C ALA A 39 3.54 10.91 -1.18
N VAL A 40 4.25 11.64 -2.04
CA VAL A 40 3.75 12.87 -2.66
C VAL A 40 2.56 12.59 -3.59
N ALA A 41 2.66 11.59 -4.46
CA ALA A 41 1.57 11.25 -5.38
C ALA A 41 0.25 10.90 -4.66
N LEU A 42 0.35 10.27 -3.50
CA LEU A 42 -0.81 9.87 -2.69
C LEU A 42 -1.15 10.86 -1.57
N SER A 43 -0.41 11.98 -1.46
CA SER A 43 -0.53 12.94 -0.36
C SER A 43 -0.54 12.25 1.02
N ALA A 44 0.30 11.23 1.19
CA ALA A 44 0.37 10.39 2.38
C ALA A 44 1.60 10.74 3.23
N PRO A 45 1.50 10.66 4.58
CA PRO A 45 2.67 10.72 5.46
C PRO A 45 3.72 9.68 5.09
N ALA A 46 5.00 10.06 5.20
CA ALA A 46 6.11 9.21 4.78
C ALA A 46 6.16 7.89 5.57
N GLU A 47 5.80 7.93 6.86
CA GLU A 47 5.72 6.77 7.75
C GLU A 47 4.67 5.78 7.26
N LEU A 48 3.45 6.25 6.95
CA LEU A 48 2.37 5.39 6.44
C LEU A 48 2.70 4.82 5.06
N ALA A 49 3.32 5.62 4.19
CA ALA A 49 3.78 5.16 2.87
C ALA A 49 4.85 4.06 3.01
N GLN A 50 5.78 4.22 3.95
CA GLN A 50 6.83 3.26 4.23
C GLN A 50 6.26 1.95 4.81
N GLU A 51 5.30 2.03 5.72
CA GLU A 51 4.60 0.85 6.25
C GLU A 51 3.83 0.11 5.15
N ALA A 52 3.08 0.83 4.30
CA ALA A 52 2.35 0.24 3.19
C ALA A 52 3.28 -0.48 2.21
N LEU A 53 4.42 0.12 1.87
CA LEU A 53 5.43 -0.51 1.00
C LEU A 53 6.09 -1.72 1.66
N THR A 54 6.30 -1.69 2.98
CA THR A 54 6.81 -2.83 3.74
C THR A 54 5.83 -4.01 3.68
N LEU A 55 4.53 -3.75 3.90
CA LEU A 55 3.49 -4.76 3.79
C LEU A 55 3.36 -5.31 2.37
N LEU A 56 3.36 -4.44 1.35
CA LEU A 56 3.29 -4.87 -0.05
C LEU A 56 4.52 -5.69 -0.45
N SER A 57 5.71 -5.36 0.06
CA SER A 57 6.93 -6.13 -0.16
C SER A 57 6.88 -7.49 0.52
N ALA A 58 6.40 -7.55 1.76
CA ALA A 58 6.21 -8.81 2.48
C ALA A 58 5.17 -9.73 1.81
N ARG A 59 4.18 -9.14 1.14
CA ARG A 59 3.17 -9.86 0.32
C ARG A 59 3.69 -10.29 -1.05
N GLY A 60 4.89 -9.86 -1.44
CA GLY A 60 5.43 -10.10 -2.78
C GLY A 60 4.68 -9.34 -3.88
N ALA A 61 3.95 -8.27 -3.56
CA ALA A 61 3.26 -7.45 -4.54
C ALA A 61 4.14 -6.32 -5.10
N VAL A 62 5.16 -5.94 -4.35
CA VAL A 62 6.13 -4.89 -4.71
C VAL A 62 7.54 -5.41 -4.47
N VAL A 63 8.46 -5.07 -5.37
CA VAL A 63 9.89 -5.34 -5.24
C VAL A 63 10.64 -4.02 -5.13
N ARG A 64 11.56 -3.93 -4.17
CA ARG A 64 12.47 -2.79 -4.04
C ARG A 64 13.79 -3.10 -4.77
N ARG A 65 14.18 -2.22 -5.70
CA ARG A 65 15.51 -2.24 -6.35
C ARG A 65 16.21 -0.91 -6.09
N GLY A 66 17.26 -0.96 -5.28
CA GLY A 66 17.92 0.25 -4.78
C GLY A 66 16.96 1.11 -3.94
N HIS A 67 16.72 2.34 -4.39
CA HIS A 67 15.82 3.30 -3.73
C HIS A 67 14.43 3.39 -4.42
N LYS A 68 14.16 2.55 -5.41
CA LYS A 68 12.90 2.54 -6.17
C LYS A 68 12.10 1.27 -5.89
N TYR A 69 10.79 1.41 -5.98
CA TYR A 69 9.79 0.36 -5.82
C TYR A 69 9.13 0.07 -7.18
N PHE A 70 8.94 -1.21 -7.46
CA PHE A 70 8.39 -1.75 -8.69
C PHE A 70 7.29 -2.75 -8.36
N ALA A 71 6.31 -2.92 -9.24
CA ALA A 71 5.37 -4.02 -9.09
C ALA A 71 6.12 -5.34 -9.32
N ALA A 72 5.79 -6.36 -8.52
CA ALA A 72 6.33 -7.70 -8.69
C ALA A 72 5.79 -8.37 -9.96
#